data_AF-A0A7V9KBJ9-F1
#
_entry.id   AF-A0A7V9KBJ9-F1
#
_cell.length_a   1.000
_cell.length_b   1.000
_cell.length_c   1.000
_cell.angle_alpha   90.00
_cell.angle_beta   90.00
_cell.angle_gamma   90.00
#
_symmetry.space_group_name_H-M   'P 1'
#
loop_
_entity.id
_entity.type
_entity.pdbx_description
1 polymer ?
#
loop_
_entity_poly.entity_id
_entity_poly.type
_entity_poly.pdbx_seq_one_letter_code
_entity_poly.pdbx_strand_id
1 'polypeptide(L)'
;MAVPDVLRRLITAPGPSGYEQAPAAVFREACAHFGAEVTNDAVGSTVARVAGTSGGPLLAVVGHIDEIGLIVHHIDDEGFLWFTGVGGWDPIILVGQRVEIATRSGSVAGAVGKKPIHLMRDEDRKKVPELRDLHIDIGAADGDEARRLVRIGDVGVIAGEPVELPNGRVLSRSMDNRLGCYVAYEAARLVAEAGGAPGDFAAVAASQEEISFGG
;
A
#
# COMPACT_ATOMS: atom_id res chain seq x y z
N MET A 1 1.30 1.92 23.58
CA MET A 1 0.97 0.52 23.25
C MET A 1 1.70 0.22 21.96
N ALA A 2 2.41 -0.89 21.89
CA ALA A 2 3.11 -1.25 20.66
C ALA A 2 2.12 -1.52 19.52
N VAL A 3 2.52 -1.26 18.29
CA VAL A 3 1.72 -1.59 17.10
C VAL A 3 1.43 -3.10 17.11
N PRO A 4 0.16 -3.54 17.04
CA PRO A 4 -0.17 -4.96 16.93
C PRO A 4 0.53 -5.62 15.74
N ASP A 5 0.97 -6.87 15.89
CA ASP A 5 1.77 -7.56 14.86
C ASP A 5 1.06 -7.62 13.50
N VAL A 6 -0.22 -8.00 13.49
CA VAL A 6 -1.02 -8.04 12.25
C VAL A 6 -1.10 -6.66 11.61
N LEU A 7 -1.36 -5.60 12.39
CA LEU A 7 -1.39 -4.24 11.87
C LEU A 7 -0.03 -3.83 11.31
N ARG A 8 1.07 -4.15 12.01
CA ARG A 8 2.43 -3.86 11.55
C ARG A 8 2.71 -4.56 10.21
N ARG A 9 2.38 -5.85 10.09
CA ARG A 9 2.57 -6.63 8.87
C ARG A 9 1.74 -6.08 7.72
N LEU A 10 0.50 -5.64 7.98
CA LEU A 10 -0.35 -5.01 6.98
C LEU A 10 0.28 -3.70 6.48
N ILE A 11 0.59 -2.75 7.36
CA ILE A 11 1.07 -1.41 6.97
C ILE A 11 2.50 -1.41 6.40
N THR A 12 3.27 -2.49 6.59
CA THR A 12 4.63 -2.62 6.04
C THR A 12 4.70 -3.39 4.73
N ALA A 13 3.70 -4.21 4.37
CA ALA A 13 3.70 -4.94 3.11
C ALA A 13 3.39 -3.99 1.94
N PRO A 14 4.23 -3.84 0.90
CA PRO A 14 3.91 -2.97 -0.23
C PRO A 14 2.72 -3.52 -1.02
N GLY A 15 1.76 -2.67 -1.37
CA GLY A 15 0.61 -3.12 -2.17
C GLY A 15 -0.20 -1.97 -2.73
N PRO A 16 0.33 -1.22 -3.70
CA PRO A 16 -0.45 -0.18 -4.36
C PRO A 16 -1.59 -0.78 -5.19
N SER A 17 -2.58 0.02 -5.55
CA SER A 17 -3.77 -0.48 -6.28
C SER A 17 -3.39 -1.28 -7.54
N GLY A 18 -3.94 -2.49 -7.67
CA GLY A 18 -3.62 -3.50 -8.69
C GLY A 18 -2.47 -4.46 -8.32
N TYR A 19 -1.77 -4.21 -7.22
CA TYR A 19 -0.59 -4.97 -6.75
C TYR A 19 -0.70 -5.35 -5.26
N GLU A 20 -1.92 -5.62 -4.78
CA GLU A 20 -2.26 -5.82 -3.38
C GLU A 20 -1.89 -7.20 -2.81
N GLN A 21 -1.20 -8.05 -3.57
CA GLN A 21 -1.06 -9.46 -3.24
C GLN A 21 -0.34 -9.69 -1.91
N ALA A 22 0.66 -8.84 -1.58
CA ALA A 22 1.41 -8.94 -0.33
C ALA A 22 0.56 -8.59 0.91
N PRO A 23 -0.09 -7.41 1.02
CA PRO A 23 -0.94 -7.11 2.16
C PRO A 23 -2.19 -8.03 2.22
N ALA A 24 -2.76 -8.44 1.08
CA ALA A 24 -3.84 -9.40 1.05
C ALA A 24 -3.42 -10.79 1.57
N ALA A 25 -2.17 -11.23 1.33
CA ALA A 25 -1.66 -12.47 1.92
C ALA A 25 -1.56 -12.38 3.45
N VAL A 26 -1.10 -11.25 3.99
CA VAL A 26 -1.07 -11.01 5.44
C VAL A 26 -2.47 -11.09 6.04
N PHE A 27 -3.45 -10.42 5.42
CA PHE A 27 -4.83 -10.44 5.91
C PHE A 27 -5.42 -11.86 5.91
N ARG A 28 -5.25 -12.60 4.80
CA ARG A 28 -5.73 -13.99 4.67
C ARG A 28 -5.11 -14.92 5.70
N GLU A 29 -3.80 -14.83 5.88
CA GLU A 29 -3.06 -15.62 6.86
C GLU A 29 -3.58 -15.33 8.27
N ALA A 30 -3.71 -14.06 8.65
CA ALA A 30 -4.21 -13.66 9.96
C ALA A 30 -5.65 -14.18 10.21
N CYS A 31 -6.54 -14.05 9.22
CA CYS A 31 -7.92 -14.56 9.31
C CYS A 31 -8.02 -16.08 9.46
N ALA A 32 -7.15 -16.83 8.78
CA ALA A 32 -7.14 -18.29 8.86
C ALA A 32 -6.82 -18.82 10.28
N HIS A 33 -6.07 -18.06 11.08
CA HIS A 33 -5.65 -18.49 12.43
C HIS A 33 -6.81 -18.68 13.42
N PHE A 34 -7.92 -17.96 13.24
CA PHE A 34 -9.12 -18.12 14.07
C PHE A 34 -10.23 -18.92 13.37
N GLY A 35 -9.92 -19.58 12.26
CA GLY A 35 -10.83 -20.51 11.58
C GLY A 35 -11.88 -19.84 10.69
N ALA A 36 -11.68 -18.60 10.26
CA ALA A 36 -12.52 -17.99 9.24
C ALA A 36 -12.41 -18.75 7.91
N GLU A 37 -13.53 -18.84 7.19
CA GLU A 37 -13.56 -19.25 5.80
C GLU A 37 -13.06 -18.09 4.93
N VAL A 38 -11.93 -18.27 4.26
CA VAL A 38 -11.27 -17.21 3.48
C VAL A 38 -11.47 -17.46 1.99
N THR A 39 -12.01 -16.46 1.30
CA THR A 39 -12.20 -16.45 -0.16
C THR A 39 -11.63 -15.17 -0.76
N ASN A 40 -11.40 -15.17 -2.08
CA ASN A 40 -11.05 -13.98 -2.82
C ASN A 40 -11.81 -13.92 -4.14
N ASP A 41 -12.07 -12.71 -4.63
CA ASP A 41 -12.66 -12.51 -5.95
C ASP A 41 -11.59 -12.44 -7.06
N ALA A 42 -12.03 -12.13 -8.28
CA ALA A 42 -11.16 -12.06 -9.45
C ALA A 42 -10.27 -10.81 -9.50
N VAL A 43 -10.62 -9.75 -8.76
CA VAL A 43 -9.87 -8.48 -8.75
C VAL A 43 -8.89 -8.39 -7.58
N GLY A 44 -9.01 -9.29 -6.60
CA GLY A 44 -8.06 -9.48 -5.51
C GLY A 44 -8.65 -9.26 -4.11
N SER A 45 -9.90 -8.80 -4.01
CA SER A 45 -10.54 -8.53 -2.72
C SER A 45 -10.73 -9.82 -1.94
N THR A 46 -10.40 -9.77 -0.65
CA THR A 46 -10.49 -10.92 0.24
C THR A 46 -11.69 -10.78 1.17
N VAL A 47 -12.44 -11.87 1.34
CA VAL A 47 -13.50 -11.99 2.32
C VAL A 47 -13.16 -13.11 3.30
N ALA A 48 -13.07 -12.77 4.59
CA ALA A 48 -12.94 -13.71 5.69
C ALA A 48 -14.27 -13.81 6.43
N ARG A 49 -14.91 -14.98 6.38
CA ARG A 49 -16.25 -15.24 6.89
C ARG A 49 -16.19 -16.06 8.17
N VAL A 50 -16.82 -15.56 9.22
CA VAL A 50 -17.14 -16.30 10.45
C VAL A 50 -18.60 -16.70 10.37
N ALA A 51 -18.86 -18.01 10.46
CA ALA A 51 -20.21 -18.54 10.39
C ALA A 51 -21.07 -18.06 11.57
N GLY A 52 -22.30 -17.68 11.28
CA GLY A 52 -23.30 -17.36 12.28
C GLY A 52 -23.79 -18.58 13.04
N THR A 53 -24.40 -18.34 14.20
CA THR A 53 -24.98 -19.38 15.05
C THR A 53 -26.48 -19.60 14.78
N SER A 54 -27.10 -18.74 13.98
CA SER A 54 -28.52 -18.78 13.63
C SER A 54 -28.78 -18.15 12.25
N GLY A 55 -30.04 -17.86 11.91
CA GLY A 55 -30.42 -17.26 10.63
C GLY A 55 -30.41 -15.72 10.61
N GLY A 56 -29.51 -15.07 11.35
CA GLY A 56 -29.40 -13.61 11.37
C GLY A 56 -28.84 -13.03 10.06
N PRO A 57 -28.95 -11.71 9.84
CA PRO A 57 -28.37 -11.06 8.67
C PRO A 57 -26.83 -11.12 8.68
N LEU A 58 -26.23 -11.18 7.50
CA LEU A 58 -24.78 -10.99 7.31
C LEU A 58 -24.40 -9.55 7.64
N LEU A 59 -23.41 -9.38 8.52
CA LEU A 59 -22.74 -8.09 8.73
C LEU A 59 -21.37 -8.11 8.05
N ALA A 60 -21.13 -7.16 7.16
CA ALA A 60 -19.82 -6.95 6.54
C ALA A 60 -19.15 -5.70 7.10
N VAL A 61 -17.88 -5.82 7.50
CA VAL A 61 -17.01 -4.70 7.83
C VAL A 61 -15.91 -4.65 6.77
N VAL A 62 -15.79 -3.50 6.11
CA VAL A 62 -14.96 -3.34 4.92
C VAL A 62 -13.87 -2.31 5.19
N GLY A 63 -12.63 -2.71 4.95
CA GLY A 63 -11.52 -1.80 4.69
C GLY A 63 -10.95 -2.06 3.30
N HIS A 64 -10.23 -1.10 2.74
CA HIS A 64 -9.47 -1.34 1.51
C HIS A 64 -8.00 -1.63 1.82
N ILE A 65 -7.44 -2.57 1.06
CA ILE A 65 -6.14 -3.19 1.32
C ILE A 65 -5.02 -2.54 0.51
N ASP A 66 -5.40 -1.88 -0.59
CA ASP A 66 -4.51 -1.08 -1.41
C ASP A 66 -4.08 0.21 -0.71
N GLU A 67 -2.97 0.76 -1.19
CA GLU A 67 -2.46 2.07 -0.85
C GLU A 67 -2.17 2.87 -2.12
N ILE A 68 -2.05 4.19 -2.01
CA ILE A 68 -1.45 4.98 -3.10
C ILE A 68 0.00 4.57 -3.35
N GLY A 69 0.44 4.65 -4.60
CA GLY A 69 1.79 4.28 -5.00
C GLY A 69 2.26 5.00 -6.25
N LEU A 70 3.40 4.57 -6.78
CA LEU A 70 4.03 5.08 -7.98
C LEU A 70 4.17 3.93 -8.98
N ILE A 71 4.14 4.21 -10.27
CA ILE A 71 4.44 3.22 -11.31
C ILE A 71 5.44 3.80 -12.31
N VAL A 72 6.52 3.05 -12.53
CA VAL A 72 7.59 3.44 -13.45
C VAL A 72 7.07 3.32 -14.88
N HIS A 73 7.12 4.40 -15.66
CA HIS A 73 6.70 4.41 -17.06
C HIS A 73 7.86 4.64 -18.04
N HIS A 74 9.01 5.13 -17.57
CA HIS A 74 10.19 5.34 -18.40
C HIS A 74 11.48 5.25 -17.56
N ILE A 75 12.55 4.79 -18.17
CA ILE A 75 13.91 4.76 -17.62
C ILE A 75 14.77 5.46 -18.64
N ASP A 76 15.45 6.55 -18.26
CA ASP A 76 16.29 7.30 -19.18
C ASP A 76 17.69 6.70 -19.32
N ASP A 77 18.54 7.36 -20.10
CA ASP A 77 19.90 6.90 -20.38
C ASP A 77 20.88 7.22 -19.25
N GLU A 78 20.53 8.16 -18.35
CA GLU A 78 21.31 8.50 -17.16
C GLU A 78 20.99 7.60 -15.97
N GLY A 79 19.93 6.78 -16.07
CA GLY A 79 19.55 5.79 -15.06
C GLY A 79 18.43 6.27 -14.12
N PHE A 80 17.82 7.42 -14.37
CA PHE A 80 16.68 7.89 -13.59
C PHE A 80 15.38 7.23 -14.04
N LEU A 81 14.50 6.99 -13.06
CA LEU A 81 13.19 6.40 -13.28
C LEU A 81 12.11 7.47 -13.29
N TRP A 82 11.36 7.54 -14.36
CA TRP A 82 10.22 8.44 -14.53
C TRP A 82 8.93 7.69 -14.22
N PHE A 83 8.05 8.31 -13.45
CA PHE A 83 6.90 7.65 -12.85
C PHE A 83 5.63 8.50 -12.91
N THR A 84 4.50 7.82 -12.79
CA THR A 84 3.20 8.45 -12.54
C THR A 84 2.60 7.90 -11.24
N GLY A 85 1.54 8.54 -10.75
CA GLY A 85 0.81 8.10 -9.56
C GLY A 85 -0.09 6.91 -9.85
N VAL A 86 -0.14 5.98 -8.89
CA VAL A 86 -1.24 5.04 -8.67
C VAL A 86 -2.05 5.60 -7.51
N GLY A 87 -3.31 5.97 -7.75
CA GLY A 87 -4.12 6.75 -6.81
C GLY A 87 -3.77 8.25 -6.80
N GLY A 88 -4.29 8.98 -5.82
CA GLY A 88 -4.17 10.44 -5.72
C GLY A 88 -2.90 10.92 -5.02
N TRP A 89 -2.06 11.69 -5.71
CA TRP A 89 -0.86 12.31 -5.13
C TRP A 89 -0.91 13.84 -5.12
N ASP A 90 -0.49 14.43 -4.00
CA ASP A 90 0.12 15.77 -4.00
C ASP A 90 1.63 15.61 -4.26
N PRO A 91 2.15 16.05 -5.42
CA PRO A 91 3.55 15.88 -5.78
C PRO A 91 4.53 16.54 -4.81
N ILE A 92 4.08 17.54 -4.03
CA ILE A 92 4.93 18.22 -3.03
C ILE A 92 5.40 17.22 -1.97
N ILE A 93 4.54 16.28 -1.56
CA ILE A 93 4.82 15.32 -0.50
C ILE A 93 5.95 14.37 -0.91
N LEU A 94 6.08 14.09 -2.21
CA LEU A 94 7.05 13.14 -2.76
C LEU A 94 8.48 13.68 -2.79
N VAL A 95 8.68 14.99 -2.89
CA VAL A 95 10.03 15.57 -3.05
C VAL A 95 10.93 15.19 -1.87
N GLY A 96 12.00 14.44 -2.14
CA GLY A 96 12.95 13.98 -1.12
C GLY A 96 12.52 12.75 -0.33
N GLN A 97 11.37 12.14 -0.65
CA GLN A 97 10.94 10.90 -0.02
C GLN A 97 11.81 9.74 -0.49
N ARG A 98 12.07 8.81 0.43
CA ARG A 98 12.59 7.50 0.08
C ARG A 98 11.43 6.65 -0.41
N VAL A 99 11.68 5.83 -1.42
CA VAL A 99 10.72 4.89 -1.97
C VAL A 99 11.33 3.49 -2.02
N GLU A 100 10.47 2.49 -2.00
CA GLU A 100 10.82 1.12 -2.29
C GLU A 100 10.07 0.67 -3.55
N ILE A 101 10.79 0.11 -4.52
CA ILE A 101 10.25 -0.35 -5.80
C ILE A 101 10.19 -1.86 -5.75
N ALA A 102 8.99 -2.41 -5.89
CA ALA A 102 8.77 -3.84 -5.99
C ALA A 102 9.14 -4.33 -7.39
N THR A 103 10.24 -5.08 -7.49
CA THR A 103 10.71 -5.69 -8.73
C THR A 103 10.61 -7.21 -8.65
N ARG A 104 10.81 -7.90 -9.77
CA ARG A 104 10.88 -9.38 -9.81
C ARG A 104 12.03 -9.96 -9.01
N SER A 105 13.08 -9.18 -8.77
CA SER A 105 14.29 -9.61 -8.05
C SER A 105 14.29 -9.19 -6.59
N GLY A 106 13.19 -8.59 -6.11
CA GLY A 106 13.07 -8.03 -4.76
C GLY A 106 12.91 -6.51 -4.77
N SER A 107 12.98 -5.93 -3.58
CA SER A 107 12.81 -4.48 -3.40
C SER A 107 14.08 -3.71 -3.80
N VAL A 108 13.91 -2.65 -4.58
CA VAL A 108 14.97 -1.69 -4.92
C VAL A 108 14.67 -0.36 -4.24
N ALA A 109 15.60 0.13 -3.44
CA ALA A 109 15.47 1.42 -2.79
C ALA A 109 15.72 2.56 -3.79
N GLY A 110 14.99 3.66 -3.62
CA GLY A 110 15.22 4.88 -4.38
C GLY A 110 14.87 6.13 -3.58
N ALA A 111 15.20 7.29 -4.14
CA ALA A 111 14.80 8.59 -3.61
C ALA A 111 14.16 9.44 -4.71
N VAL A 112 13.05 10.10 -4.39
CA VAL A 112 12.41 11.01 -5.34
C VAL A 112 13.16 12.33 -5.37
N GLY A 113 13.71 12.64 -6.54
CA GLY A 113 14.41 13.87 -6.85
C GLY A 113 13.57 14.84 -7.68
N LYS A 114 14.03 16.09 -7.72
CA LYS A 114 13.57 17.11 -8.68
C LYS A 114 14.78 17.91 -9.15
N LYS A 115 14.62 18.65 -10.25
CA LYS A 115 15.67 19.55 -10.74
C LYS A 115 16.20 20.49 -9.63
N PRO A 116 17.53 20.58 -9.41
CA PRO A 116 18.11 21.43 -8.36
C PRO A 116 17.73 22.90 -8.50
N ILE A 117 17.44 23.57 -7.37
CA ILE A 117 16.94 24.95 -7.34
C ILE A 117 17.86 25.95 -8.07
N HIS A 118 19.19 25.77 -7.95
CA HIS A 118 20.17 26.66 -8.59
C HIS A 118 20.25 26.49 -10.12
N LEU A 119 19.62 25.44 -10.68
CA LEU A 119 19.46 25.22 -12.12
C LEU A 119 18.05 25.59 -12.62
N MET A 120 17.15 26.01 -11.72
CA MET A 120 15.79 26.43 -12.06
C MET A 120 15.76 27.94 -12.36
N ARG A 121 15.01 28.30 -13.40
CA ARG A 121 14.65 29.70 -13.70
C ARG A 121 13.75 30.25 -12.59
N ASP A 122 13.81 31.55 -12.34
CA ASP A 122 13.04 32.19 -11.25
C ASP A 122 11.53 31.98 -11.34
N GLU A 123 10.98 31.88 -12.56
CA GLU A 123 9.57 31.58 -12.79
C GLU A 123 9.20 30.15 -12.39
N ASP A 124 10.08 29.19 -12.62
CA ASP A 124 9.84 27.77 -12.31
C ASP A 124 10.01 27.48 -10.81
N ARG A 125 10.78 28.32 -10.10
CA ARG A 125 10.91 28.23 -8.62
C ARG A 125 9.61 28.53 -7.88
N LYS A 126 8.70 29.29 -8.50
CA LYS A 126 7.43 29.72 -7.90
C LYS A 126 6.28 28.76 -8.21
N LYS A 127 6.49 27.76 -9.07
CA LYS A 127 5.47 26.78 -9.46
C LYS A 127 5.48 25.58 -8.51
N VAL A 128 4.30 25.05 -8.28
CA VAL A 128 4.13 23.75 -7.61
C VAL A 128 4.73 22.68 -8.53
N PRO A 129 5.59 21.77 -8.03
CA PRO A 129 6.10 20.67 -8.83
C PRO A 129 4.96 19.80 -9.36
N GLU A 130 5.08 19.34 -10.60
CA GLU A 130 4.20 18.30 -11.14
C GLU A 130 4.94 16.95 -11.14
N LEU A 131 4.21 15.82 -11.19
CA LEU A 131 4.85 14.49 -11.21
C LEU A 131 5.85 14.33 -12.36
N ARG A 132 5.56 14.94 -13.52
CA ARG A 132 6.45 14.94 -14.69
C ARG A 132 7.79 15.65 -14.47
N ASP A 133 7.91 16.45 -13.41
CA ASP A 133 9.15 17.15 -13.04
C ASP A 133 9.97 16.37 -12.01
N LEU A 134 9.46 15.22 -11.56
CA LEU A 134 10.06 14.35 -10.57
C LEU A 134 10.60 13.08 -11.22
N HIS A 135 11.65 12.53 -10.62
CA HIS A 135 12.23 11.25 -10.99
C HIS A 135 12.62 10.49 -9.72
N ILE A 136 12.77 9.17 -9.81
CA ILE A 136 13.37 8.35 -8.76
C ILE A 136 14.81 8.05 -9.16
N ASP A 137 15.72 8.36 -8.27
CA ASP A 137 17.12 7.96 -8.34
C ASP A 137 17.32 6.68 -7.51
N ILE A 138 17.84 5.63 -8.16
CA ILE A 138 18.19 4.34 -7.54
C ILE A 138 19.71 4.12 -7.42
N GLY A 139 20.51 5.13 -7.77
CA GLY A 139 21.98 5.07 -7.75
C GLY A 139 22.59 4.25 -8.89
N ALA A 140 21.88 4.05 -10.00
CA ALA A 140 22.41 3.41 -11.19
C ALA A 140 23.46 4.31 -11.88
N ALA A 141 24.51 3.72 -12.44
CA ALA A 141 25.55 4.44 -13.17
C ALA A 141 25.08 4.91 -14.55
N ASP A 142 24.12 4.20 -15.14
CA ASP A 142 23.54 4.49 -16.44
C ASP A 142 22.17 3.81 -16.61
N GLY A 143 21.53 4.09 -17.75
CA GLY A 143 20.26 3.50 -18.13
C GLY A 143 20.28 1.97 -18.26
N ASP A 144 21.41 1.37 -18.66
CA ASP A 144 21.51 -0.08 -18.83
C ASP A 144 21.53 -0.78 -17.48
N GLU A 145 22.21 -0.21 -16.48
CA GLU A 145 22.15 -0.66 -15.10
C GLU A 145 20.76 -0.51 -14.50
N ALA A 146 20.12 0.64 -14.69
CA ALA A 146 18.76 0.86 -14.21
C ALA A 146 17.77 -0.17 -14.79
N ARG A 147 17.85 -0.48 -16.09
CA ARG A 147 17.00 -1.50 -16.76
C ARG A 147 17.27 -2.94 -16.30
N ARG A 148 18.43 -3.22 -15.71
CA ARG A 148 18.72 -4.52 -15.07
C ARG A 148 18.07 -4.63 -13.68
N LEU A 149 17.93 -3.50 -12.98
CA LEU A 149 17.38 -3.44 -11.62
C LEU A 149 15.85 -3.29 -11.62
N VAL A 150 15.30 -2.44 -12.49
CA VAL A 150 13.89 -2.04 -12.52
C VAL A 150 13.34 -2.11 -13.96
N ARG A 151 12.04 -2.36 -14.09
CA ARG A 151 11.33 -2.38 -15.38
C ARG A 151 10.20 -1.36 -15.41
N ILE A 152 9.83 -0.94 -16.62
CA ILE A 152 8.57 -0.25 -16.86
C ILE A 152 7.42 -1.14 -16.35
N GLY A 153 6.53 -0.56 -15.56
CA GLY A 153 5.43 -1.23 -14.90
C GLY A 153 5.72 -1.69 -13.46
N ASP A 154 6.99 -1.69 -13.02
CA ASP A 154 7.29 -1.94 -11.62
C ASP A 154 6.72 -0.77 -10.77
N VAL A 155 6.16 -1.12 -9.62
CA VAL A 155 5.49 -0.19 -8.73
C VAL A 155 6.31 0.11 -7.50
N GLY A 156 6.14 1.31 -6.94
CA GLY A 156 6.79 1.72 -5.72
C GLY A 156 5.85 2.38 -4.72
N VAL A 157 6.26 2.37 -3.46
CA VAL A 157 5.56 3.03 -2.34
C VAL A 157 6.58 3.83 -1.54
N ILE A 158 6.12 4.78 -0.71
CA ILE A 158 7.02 5.47 0.21
C ILE A 158 7.67 4.44 1.13
N ALA A 159 9.00 4.49 1.27
CA ALA A 159 9.72 3.62 2.19
C ALA A 159 9.66 4.19 3.61
N GLY A 160 9.14 3.41 4.55
CA GLY A 160 9.09 3.81 5.95
C GLY A 160 8.54 2.71 6.86
N GLU A 161 9.29 2.41 7.91
CA GLU A 161 8.80 1.60 9.02
C GLU A 161 7.84 2.40 9.90
N PRO A 162 6.84 1.75 10.52
CA PRO A 162 5.99 2.39 11.53
C PRO A 162 6.83 2.95 12.67
N VAL A 163 6.54 4.19 13.05
CA VAL A 163 7.21 4.90 14.16
C VAL A 163 6.21 5.13 15.27
N GLU A 164 6.56 4.66 16.47
CA GLU A 164 5.82 4.98 17.68
C GLU A 164 6.11 6.42 18.11
N LEU A 165 5.04 7.17 18.35
CA LEU A 165 5.07 8.55 18.78
C LEU A 165 4.57 8.65 20.24
N PRO A 166 4.88 9.76 20.94
CA PRO A 166 4.34 10.02 22.27
C PRO A 166 2.80 9.91 22.31
N ASN A 167 2.29 9.59 23.50
CA ASN A 167 0.85 9.48 23.78
C ASN A 167 0.15 8.32 23.02
N GLY A 168 0.87 7.24 22.72
CA GLY A 168 0.31 6.06 22.07
C GLY A 168 -0.13 6.31 20.64
N ARG A 169 0.51 7.26 19.95
CA ARG A 169 0.27 7.55 18.54
C ARG A 169 1.26 6.79 17.68
N VAL A 170 0.89 6.53 16.43
CA VAL A 170 1.73 5.80 15.47
C VAL A 170 1.72 6.57 14.16
N LEU A 171 2.90 6.69 13.55
CA LEU A 171 3.08 7.20 12.19
C LEU A 171 3.46 6.03 11.30
N SER A 172 2.75 5.86 10.18
CA SER A 172 3.11 4.89 9.14
C SER A 172 2.53 5.32 7.82
N ARG A 173 3.14 4.83 6.73
CA ARG A 173 2.46 4.72 5.44
C ARG A 173 1.28 3.77 5.53
N SER A 174 0.37 3.86 4.57
CA SER A 174 -0.71 2.90 4.34
C SER A 174 -1.67 2.72 5.52
N MET A 175 -1.72 3.69 6.45
CA MET A 175 -2.78 3.71 7.48
C MET A 175 -4.15 3.77 6.81
N ASP A 176 -4.23 4.59 5.76
CA ASP A 176 -5.30 4.59 4.78
C ASP A 176 -5.11 3.42 3.80
N ASN A 177 -5.95 2.39 3.78
CA ASN A 177 -6.97 2.03 4.79
C ASN A 177 -6.70 0.65 5.40
N ARG A 178 -5.42 0.29 5.54
CA ARG A 178 -5.04 -0.97 6.20
C ARG A 178 -5.41 -0.97 7.68
N LEU A 179 -5.60 0.21 8.29
CA LEU A 179 -6.22 0.31 9.60
C LEU A 179 -7.68 -0.18 9.58
N GLY A 180 -8.47 0.17 8.56
CA GLY A 180 -9.82 -0.35 8.38
C GLY A 180 -9.83 -1.87 8.16
N CYS A 181 -8.91 -2.40 7.37
CA CYS A 181 -8.72 -3.84 7.22
C CYS A 181 -8.40 -4.51 8.57
N TYR A 182 -7.49 -3.92 9.36
CA TYR A 182 -7.19 -4.42 10.70
C TYR A 182 -8.40 -4.40 11.64
N VAL A 183 -9.23 -3.34 11.60
CA VAL A 183 -10.47 -3.27 12.38
C VAL A 183 -11.46 -4.36 11.95
N ALA A 184 -11.61 -4.60 10.64
CA ALA A 184 -12.45 -5.69 10.12
C ALA A 184 -11.97 -7.06 10.62
N TYR A 185 -10.66 -7.30 10.52
CA TYR A 185 -10.00 -8.50 11.02
C TYR A 185 -10.21 -8.70 12.53
N GLU A 186 -9.95 -7.68 13.36
CA GLU A 186 -10.10 -7.80 14.81
C GLU A 186 -11.55 -8.01 15.23
N ALA A 187 -12.50 -7.35 14.57
CA ALA A 187 -13.91 -7.59 14.81
C ALA A 187 -14.30 -9.05 14.50
N ALA A 188 -13.86 -9.60 13.36
CA ALA A 188 -14.10 -11.00 13.03
C ALA A 188 -13.46 -11.97 14.04
N ARG A 189 -12.21 -11.69 14.47
CA ARG A 189 -11.51 -12.50 15.48
C ARG A 189 -12.29 -12.53 16.80
N LEU A 190 -12.74 -11.37 17.28
CA LEU A 190 -13.53 -11.26 18.51
C LEU A 190 -14.89 -11.98 18.39
N VAL A 191 -15.55 -11.91 17.24
CA VAL A 191 -16.80 -12.65 16.99
C VAL A 191 -16.57 -14.15 17.01
N ALA A 192 -15.50 -14.63 16.39
CA ALA A 192 -15.13 -16.05 16.39
C ALA A 192 -14.83 -16.56 17.82
N GLU A 193 -14.04 -15.80 18.59
CA GLU A 193 -13.72 -16.12 19.99
C GLU A 193 -14.94 -16.14 20.92
N ALA A 194 -15.94 -15.30 20.63
CA ALA A 194 -17.21 -15.29 21.36
C ALA A 194 -18.13 -16.47 20.99
N GLY A 195 -17.74 -17.33 20.04
CA GLY A 195 -18.53 -18.46 19.56
C GLY A 195 -19.49 -18.13 18.40
N GLY A 196 -19.31 -16.97 17.76
CA GLY A 196 -20.09 -16.51 16.62
C GLY A 196 -21.16 -15.46 16.96
N ALA A 197 -21.78 -14.90 15.92
CA ALA A 197 -22.87 -13.93 16.00
C ALA A 197 -24.18 -14.55 15.52
N PRO A 198 -25.36 -13.91 15.72
CA PRO A 198 -26.63 -14.47 15.23
C PRO A 198 -26.67 -14.70 13.72
N GLY A 199 -26.00 -13.86 12.94
CA GLY A 199 -25.76 -14.05 11.51
C GLY A 199 -24.27 -14.15 11.20
N ASP A 200 -23.94 -14.40 9.95
CA ASP A 200 -22.56 -14.45 9.49
C ASP A 200 -21.87 -13.08 9.69
N PHE A 201 -20.56 -13.11 9.94
CA PHE A 201 -19.72 -11.92 9.94
C PHE A 201 -18.69 -12.02 8.83
N ALA A 202 -18.59 -10.99 7.99
CA ALA A 202 -17.58 -10.90 6.94
C ALA A 202 -16.62 -9.73 7.21
N ALA A 203 -15.34 -10.05 7.41
CA ALA A 203 -14.27 -9.07 7.31
C ALA A 203 -13.80 -9.01 5.86
N VAL A 204 -13.84 -7.82 5.27
CA VAL A 204 -13.51 -7.60 3.86
C VAL A 204 -12.28 -6.70 3.76
N ALA A 205 -11.32 -7.16 2.98
CA ALA A 205 -10.16 -6.41 2.52
C ALA A 205 -10.33 -6.17 1.01
N ALA A 206 -10.97 -5.04 0.67
CA ALA A 206 -11.31 -4.65 -0.69
C ALA A 206 -10.07 -4.15 -1.46
N SER A 207 -10.03 -4.38 -2.77
CA SER A 207 -8.93 -3.95 -3.65
C SER A 207 -9.32 -2.73 -4.49
N GLN A 208 -8.31 -2.02 -5.00
CA GLN A 208 -8.48 -0.95 -6.01
C GLN A 208 -9.45 0.19 -5.64
N GLU A 209 -9.59 0.52 -4.35
CA GLU A 209 -10.42 1.63 -3.89
C GLU A 209 -9.88 2.95 -4.45
N GLU A 210 -8.58 3.17 -4.30
CA GLU A 210 -7.88 4.44 -4.57
C GLU A 210 -7.89 4.86 -6.04
N ILE A 211 -8.32 3.97 -6.94
CA ILE A 211 -8.38 4.21 -8.39
C ILE A 211 -9.77 4.03 -9.01
N SER A 212 -10.67 3.26 -8.40
CA SER A 212 -11.90 2.83 -9.09
C SER A 212 -13.09 2.44 -8.23
N PHE A 213 -12.92 2.21 -6.92
CA PHE A 213 -13.93 1.53 -6.09
C PHE A 213 -14.40 0.17 -6.67
N GLY A 214 -13.54 -0.50 -7.44
CA GLY A 214 -13.90 -1.66 -8.26
C GLY A 214 -13.92 -3.01 -7.54
N GLY A 215 -13.36 -3.08 -6.32
CA GLY A 215 -13.25 -4.30 -5.51
C GLY A 215 -14.15 -4.35 -4.29
#